data_AF-A0A6C0GU42-F1
#
_entry.id   AF-A0A6C0GU42-F1
#
_cell.length_a   1.000
_cell.length_b   1.000
_cell.length_c   1.000
_cell.angle_alpha   90.00
_cell.angle_beta   90.00
_cell.angle_gamma   90.00
#
_symmetry.space_group_name_H-M   'P 1'
#
loop_
_entity.id
_entity.type
_entity.pdbx_description
1 polymer ?
#
loop_
_entity_poly.entity_id
_entity_poly.type
_entity_poly.pdbx_seq_one_letter_code
_entity_poly.pdbx_strand_id
1 'polypeptide(L)'
;MSQTNIDNLILDLRAPVASTEVFRWLHSPHKVYLTGWFNSSPAACIQEVEVSRWYDGLIFIKQTTPTRPTANALKTVARREGL
;
A
#
# COMPACT_ATOMS: atom_id res chain seq x y z
N MET A 1 -0.14 7.46 11.92
CA MET A 1 -0.57 8.41 10.85
C MET A 1 0.68 8.97 10.18
N SER A 2 0.60 9.37 8.91
CA SER A 2 1.75 9.95 8.19
C SER A 2 2.19 11.26 8.84
N GLN A 3 3.51 11.50 8.88
CA GLN A 3 4.12 12.72 9.43
C GLN A 3 4.41 13.79 8.36
N THR A 4 4.09 13.52 7.08
CA THR A 4 4.27 14.50 6.01
C THR A 4 3.13 15.52 5.95
N ASN A 5 3.48 16.77 5.65
CA ASN A 5 2.52 17.85 5.36
C ASN A 5 2.07 17.88 3.88
N ILE A 6 2.59 16.96 3.05
CA ILE A 6 2.23 16.84 1.64
C ILE A 6 1.11 15.82 1.49
N ASP A 7 0.02 16.20 0.82
CA ASP A 7 -1.16 15.33 0.73
C ASP A 7 -0.99 14.18 -0.28
N ASN A 8 -0.34 14.44 -1.41
CA ASN A 8 -0.08 13.44 -2.45
C ASN A 8 1.33 13.64 -3.00
N LEU A 9 2.09 12.55 -3.11
CA LEU A 9 3.44 12.60 -3.67
C LEU A 9 3.80 11.29 -4.36
N ILE A 10 4.73 11.41 -5.30
CA ILE A 10 5.35 10.29 -5.99
C ILE A 10 6.82 10.26 -5.57
N LEU A 11 7.30 9.09 -5.16
CA LEU A 11 8.69 8.83 -4.82
C LEU A 11 9.27 7.88 -5.87
N ASP A 12 10.40 8.26 -6.47
CA ASP A 12 11.27 7.32 -7.17
C ASP A 12 12.28 6.77 -6.16
N LEU A 13 12.17 5.49 -5.82
CA LEU A 13 13.04 4.84 -4.83
C LEU A 13 14.40 4.42 -5.42
N ARG A 14 14.56 4.52 -6.74
CA ARG A 14 15.83 4.24 -7.42
C ARG A 14 16.74 5.47 -7.50
N ALA A 15 16.19 6.64 -7.21
CA ALA A 15 16.94 7.88 -7.20
C ALA A 15 18.03 7.85 -6.10
N PRO A 16 19.20 8.47 -6.32
CA PRO A 16 20.23 8.55 -5.29
C PRO A 16 19.69 9.18 -4.00
N VAL A 17 19.93 8.50 -2.88
CA VAL A 17 19.47 8.95 -1.56
C VAL A 17 20.59 9.69 -0.85
N ALA A 18 20.43 10.99 -0.63
CA ALA A 18 21.43 11.80 0.05
C ALA A 18 21.47 11.57 1.58
N SER A 19 20.35 11.18 2.18
CA SER A 19 20.24 10.95 3.63
C SER A 19 20.54 9.51 4.00
N THR A 20 21.57 9.29 4.81
CA THR A 20 21.90 7.97 5.37
C THR A 20 20.73 7.37 6.17
N GLU A 21 19.94 8.20 6.85
CA GLU A 21 18.76 7.75 7.60
C GLU A 21 17.70 7.19 6.65
N VAL A 22 17.38 7.92 5.57
CA VAL A 22 16.40 7.48 4.57
C VAL A 22 16.89 6.23 3.85
N PHE A 23 18.18 6.16 3.53
CA PHE A 23 18.79 4.96 2.94
C PHE A 23 18.61 3.75 3.84
N ARG A 24 18.98 3.86 5.13
CA ARG A 24 18.80 2.76 6.09
C ARG A 24 17.34 2.38 6.23
N TRP A 25 16.45 3.36 6.26
CA TRP A 25 15.01 3.11 6.33
C TRP A 25 14.55 2.31 5.10
N LEU A 26 14.91 2.70 3.88
CA LEU A 26 14.50 2.01 2.65
C LEU A 26 15.01 0.56 2.54
N HIS A 27 16.17 0.27 3.15
CA HIS A 27 16.83 -1.03 3.12
C HIS A 27 16.66 -1.85 4.41
N SER A 28 15.66 -1.50 5.24
CA SER A 28 15.30 -2.28 6.42
C SER A 28 13.87 -2.82 6.30
N PRO A 29 13.56 -3.97 6.94
CA PRO A 29 12.18 -4.44 7.03
C PRO A 29 11.28 -3.48 7.82
N HIS A 30 10.10 -3.18 7.29
CA HIS A 30 9.07 -2.39 7.95
C HIS A 30 7.71 -3.07 7.89
N LYS A 31 6.90 -2.86 8.92
CA LYS A 31 5.50 -3.28 8.92
C LYS A 31 4.72 -2.44 7.92
N VAL A 32 4.17 -3.10 6.90
CA VAL A 32 3.30 -2.52 5.88
C VAL A 32 1.92 -3.14 5.95
N TYR A 33 0.92 -2.35 5.63
CA TYR A 33 -0.46 -2.82 5.50
C TYR A 33 -0.73 -3.15 4.03
N LEU A 34 -0.82 -4.43 3.71
CA LEU A 34 -1.12 -4.96 2.39
C LEU A 34 -2.59 -5.40 2.34
N THR A 35 -3.40 -4.66 1.57
CA THR A 35 -4.80 -5.01 1.35
C THR A 35 -4.93 -5.95 0.15
N GLY A 36 -5.43 -7.16 0.37
CA GLY A 36 -5.89 -8.05 -0.70
C GLY A 36 -7.36 -7.80 -1.08
N TRP A 37 -7.82 -8.48 -2.13
CA TRP A 37 -9.22 -8.41 -2.60
C TRP A 37 -10.25 -8.95 -1.60
N PHE A 38 -9.84 -9.86 -0.73
CA PHE A 38 -10.62 -10.44 0.36
C PHE A 38 -9.71 -10.58 1.57
N ASN A 39 -10.04 -9.94 2.68
CA ASN A 39 -9.36 -10.22 3.95
C ASN A 39 -10.39 -10.31 5.08
N SER A 40 -10.37 -11.45 5.77
CA SER A 40 -11.26 -11.79 6.89
C SER A 40 -10.77 -11.25 8.24
N SER A 41 -9.55 -10.68 8.33
CA SER A 41 -9.01 -10.09 9.56
C SER A 41 -7.92 -9.05 9.29
N PRO A 42 -7.92 -7.88 9.96
CA PRO A 42 -6.88 -6.85 9.83
C PRO A 42 -5.46 -7.33 10.16
N ALA A 43 -5.31 -8.32 11.06
CA ALA A 43 -4.01 -8.85 11.44
C ALA A 43 -3.33 -9.61 10.28
N ALA A 44 -4.11 -10.22 9.39
CA ALA A 44 -3.60 -10.91 8.21
C ALA A 44 -3.09 -9.94 7.11
N CYS A 45 -3.42 -8.65 7.23
CA CYS A 45 -3.01 -7.62 6.27
C CYS A 45 -1.65 -6.99 6.60
N ILE A 46 -1.05 -7.26 7.77
CA ILE A 46 0.23 -6.65 8.15
C ILE A 46 1.37 -7.61 7.81
N GLN A 47 2.33 -7.16 7.01
CA GLN A 47 3.55 -7.91 6.68
C GLN A 47 4.79 -7.07 6.95
N GLU A 48 5.92 -7.71 7.24
CA GLU A 48 7.22 -7.04 7.29
C GLU A 48 7.92 -7.17 5.95
N VAL A 49 8.16 -6.04 5.29
CA VAL A 49 8.80 -6.01 3.96
C VAL A 49 9.91 -4.97 3.92
N GLU A 50 10.95 -5.27 3.14
CA GLU A 50 11.93 -4.28 2.72
C GLU A 50 11.39 -3.57 1.48
N VAL A 51 10.97 -2.31 1.65
CA VAL A 51 10.21 -1.55 0.64
C VAL A 51 10.98 -1.44 -0.68
N SER A 52 12.28 -1.18 -0.61
CA SER A 52 13.15 -1.03 -1.80
C SER A 52 13.32 -2.31 -2.63
N ARG A 53 13.05 -3.49 -2.05
CA ARG A 53 13.12 -4.76 -2.79
C ARG A 53 11.83 -5.09 -3.54
N TRP A 54 10.72 -4.48 -3.14
CA TRP A 54 9.40 -4.77 -3.68
C TRP A 54 8.94 -3.72 -4.69
N TYR A 55 9.39 -2.48 -4.54
CA TYR A 55 8.90 -1.35 -5.31
C TYR A 55 10.03 -0.45 -5.80
N ASP A 56 9.98 -0.10 -7.08
CA ASP A 56 10.85 0.93 -7.67
C ASP A 56 10.41 2.36 -7.33
N GLY A 57 9.15 2.53 -6.90
CA GLY A 57 8.55 3.81 -6.59
C GLY A 57 7.31 3.67 -5.73
N LEU A 58 6.92 4.76 -5.07
CA LEU A 58 5.73 4.82 -4.24
C LEU A 58 4.84 5.98 -4.66
N ILE A 59 3.53 5.74 -4.65
CA ILE A 59 2.52 6.78 -4.72
C ILE A 59 1.91 6.86 -3.32
N PHE A 60 2.11 8.00 -2.66
CA PHE A 60 1.52 8.26 -1.36
C PHE A 60 0.24 9.09 -1.54
N ILE A 61 -0.82 8.60 -0.91
CA ILE A 61 -2.13 9.25 -0.85
C ILE A 61 -2.50 9.33 0.63
N LYS A 62 -2.58 10.54 1.20
CA LYS A 62 -2.82 10.75 2.64
C LYS A 62 -4.18 10.25 3.10
N GLN A 63 -5.20 10.39 2.25
CA GLN A 63 -6.58 10.02 2.56
C GLN A 63 -7.19 9.31 1.35
N THR A 64 -7.71 8.11 1.59
CA THR A 64 -8.48 7.36 0.60
C THR A 64 -9.95 7.33 1.00
N THR A 65 -10.82 7.17 0.01
CA THR A 65 -12.24 6.90 0.24
C THR A 65 -12.57 5.51 -0.27
N PRO A 66 -13.62 4.84 0.26
CA PRO A 66 -14.06 3.56 -0.27
C PRO A 66 -14.31 3.64 -1.77
N THR A 67 -13.81 2.66 -2.52
CA THR A 67 -14.11 2.56 -3.96
C THR A 67 -15.61 2.38 -4.16
N ARG A 68 -16.15 2.94 -5.24
CA ARG A 68 -17.54 2.70 -5.65
C ARG A 68 -17.58 1.42 -6.49
N PRO A 69 -18.22 0.34 -6.02
CA PRO A 69 -18.27 -0.90 -6.78
C PRO A 69 -18.93 -0.66 -8.14
N THR A 70 -18.35 -1.25 -9.18
CA THR A 70 -18.96 -1.23 -10.51
C THR A 70 -20.21 -2.13 -10.54
N ALA A 71 -21.12 -1.89 -11.49
CA ALA A 71 -22.34 -2.68 -11.59
C ALA A 71 -22.07 -4.18 -11.80
N ASN A 72 -21.00 -4.54 -12.51
CA ASN A 72 -20.58 -5.94 -12.66
C ASN A 72 -20.04 -6.53 -11.35
N ALA A 73 -19.26 -5.77 -10.55
CA ALA A 73 -18.78 -6.23 -9.25
C ALA A 73 -19.94 -6.54 -8.29
N LEU A 74 -20.96 -5.67 -8.28
CA LEU A 74 -22.19 -5.89 -7.50
C LEU A 74 -22.93 -7.15 -7.96
N LYS A 75 -23.06 -7.37 -9.27
CA LYS A 75 -23.69 -8.58 -9.83
C LYS A 75 -22.92 -9.85 -9.47
N THR A 76 -21.59 -9.83 -9.55
CA THR A 76 -20.74 -10.99 -9.19
C THR A 76 -20.93 -11.38 -7.73
N VAL A 77 -20.90 -10.41 -6.82
CA VAL A 77 -21.12 -10.67 -5.38
C VAL A 77 -22.54 -11.17 -5.12
N ALA A 78 -23.55 -10.56 -5.75
CA ALA A 78 -24.96 -10.93 -5.57
C ALA A 78 -25.28 -12.34 -6.08
N ARG A 79 -24.55 -12.83 -7.09
CA ARG A 79 -24.74 -14.18 -7.64
C ARG A 79 -24.21 -15.29 -6.73
N ARG A 80 -23.28 -15.02 -5.79
CA ARG A 80 -22.58 -16.03 -4.98
C ARG A 80 -22.24 -17.32 -5.77
N GLU A 81 -21.86 -17.19 -7.03
CA GLU A 81 -21.30 -18.31 -7.78
C GLU A 81 -19.78 -18.28 -7.58
N GLY A 82 -19.32 -19.13 -6.65
CA GLY A 82 -17.99 -19.73 -6.68
C GLY A 82 -16.86 -18.93 -6.03
N LEU A 83 -16.79 -18.98 -4.69
CA LEU A 83 -15.57 -19.47 -4.04
C LEU A 83 -15.94 -20.73 -3.26
#